data_AF-A0A1V6XXB8-F1
#
_entry.id   AF-A0A1V6XXB8-F1
#
_cell.length_a   1.000
_cell.length_b   1.000
_cell.length_c   1.000
_cell.angle_alpha   90.00
_cell.angle_beta   90.00
_cell.angle_gamma   90.00
#
_symmetry.space_group_name_H-M   'P 1'
#
loop_
_entity.id
_entity.type
_entity.pdbx_description
1 polymer ?
#
loop_
_entity_poly.entity_id
_entity_poly.type
_entity_poly.pdbx_seq_one_letter_code
_entity_poly.pdbx_strand_id
1 'polypeptide(L)'
;MENTKGLLSPQKKRQNPNRCRPKSRGGCQRCKQRRRRCDEAKPSCQECTKRGHTCPGYQKQSLQWRYVFKGSEEAQQPAPPIESPDTVATESFEVNNSTEEEKDNIQNETQNIWDTACPNFFDQLPNFDEPTDAWFYTESASNGTALGKPDGEPDGLSILRQRLANTSVPSFLIQLPVMLVQYYFHTVCNQWSSFDCPLNPFRTIISRLWSRNAAIYFAIQSMSAASLANDFPTMRAIGIQTQQQAIACLNNSVQKGSTQTKDDEYFLALLMIGSTTAWHDASDLGLPYLRAAQDHLLRQEHQYKNADSVLAEQHPLFKQCLLWWNLLAAFVTEESPILDVENSIENSETDLSVYLVDGQVLPHPWTGSLRYSLSLLYRTARVIRAARTSHRRMPEALDPTLIDLTSMAEELELRQKAEDLEDKILFTGFSFYCGPVDIGDSNTPPSHFLTLAEIYRCTALLQIYHVFPEILEERLQSNQAADDESPIPALFLVLFPMAAEWSSCSVEDARHTLALHIVSLLEQLPSTSGTKVMQPVVLACISSDLVFSSGSVLGAIENAIPSLNTLDVDIAQARRKVKMRLSELTIILPKLPMQRIYNVVHETWDRADSGLEEFWLDVMLDLNLETIMG
;
A
#
# COMPACT_ATOMS: atom_id res chain seq x y z
N MET A 1 -34.81 25.85 -78.85
CA MET A 1 -34.29 25.27 -77.60
C MET A 1 -33.66 26.41 -76.83
N GLU A 2 -34.34 26.82 -75.76
CA GLU A 2 -34.13 28.07 -75.04
C GLU A 2 -32.81 28.07 -74.26
N ASN A 3 -32.10 29.20 -74.39
CA ASN A 3 -30.87 29.50 -73.69
C ASN A 3 -31.13 29.82 -72.21
N THR A 4 -30.30 29.19 -71.39
CA THR A 4 -30.03 29.34 -69.95
C THR A 4 -30.27 30.74 -69.37
N LYS A 5 -31.26 30.84 -68.48
CA LYS A 5 -31.47 31.96 -67.55
C LYS A 5 -30.43 31.89 -66.42
N GLY A 6 -29.77 33.03 -66.19
CA GLY A 6 -28.89 33.23 -65.04
C GLY A 6 -29.66 33.27 -63.72
N LEU A 7 -29.05 32.70 -62.68
CA LEU A 7 -29.36 32.99 -61.29
C LEU A 7 -28.07 33.43 -60.58
N LEU A 8 -28.17 34.57 -59.91
CA LEU A 8 -27.11 35.25 -59.18
C LEU A 8 -26.59 34.40 -58.00
N SER A 9 -25.27 34.31 -57.90
CA SER A 9 -24.57 33.85 -56.70
C SER A 9 -24.53 34.96 -55.64
N PRO A 10 -24.83 34.67 -54.35
CA PRO A 10 -24.89 35.71 -53.32
C PRO A 10 -23.47 36.18 -52.93
N GLN A 11 -23.29 37.50 -52.92
CA GLN A 11 -22.09 38.18 -52.46
C GLN A 11 -21.76 37.81 -51.00
N LYS A 12 -20.55 37.28 -50.77
CA LYS A 12 -19.96 37.09 -49.44
C LYS A 12 -19.83 38.45 -48.73
N LYS A 13 -20.60 38.67 -47.66
CA LYS A 13 -20.33 39.75 -46.69
C LYS A 13 -18.93 39.55 -46.12
N ARG A 14 -18.03 40.52 -46.33
CA ARG A 14 -16.72 40.59 -45.67
C ARG A 14 -16.94 40.64 -44.16
N GLN A 15 -16.67 39.54 -43.46
CA GLN A 15 -16.69 39.52 -42.00
C GLN A 15 -15.45 40.24 -41.47
N ASN A 16 -15.68 41.13 -40.51
CA ASN A 16 -14.65 41.93 -39.85
C ASN A 16 -13.72 41.00 -39.04
N PRO A 17 -12.39 40.94 -39.30
CA PRO A 17 -11.49 39.91 -38.76
C PRO A 17 -11.26 39.98 -37.24
N ASN A 18 -11.89 40.92 -36.54
CA ASN A 18 -11.76 41.13 -35.09
C ASN A 18 -12.88 40.51 -34.23
N ARG A 19 -13.80 39.71 -34.79
CA ARG A 19 -14.91 39.12 -34.02
C ARG A 19 -14.69 37.71 -33.46
N CYS A 20 -13.59 37.04 -33.78
CA CYS A 20 -13.32 35.67 -33.33
C CYS A 20 -11.96 35.52 -32.64
N ARG A 21 -11.77 36.20 -31.50
CA ARG A 21 -10.79 35.75 -30.49
C ARG A 21 -11.44 35.81 -29.10
N PRO A 22 -11.30 34.76 -28.27
CA PRO A 22 -11.93 34.71 -26.96
C PRO A 22 -11.50 35.88 -26.09
N LYS A 23 -12.45 36.46 -25.34
CA LYS A 23 -12.17 37.52 -24.37
C LYS A 23 -11.31 36.92 -23.27
N SER A 24 -10.19 37.54 -22.96
CA SER A 24 -9.24 37.02 -21.98
C SER A 24 -9.91 36.96 -20.59
N ARG A 25 -9.86 35.78 -19.94
CA ARG A 25 -10.48 35.56 -18.61
C ARG A 25 -9.81 36.43 -17.53
N GLY A 26 -8.56 36.83 -17.74
CA GLY A 26 -7.72 37.57 -16.80
C GLY A 26 -7.82 39.09 -16.86
N GLY A 27 -8.64 39.70 -17.73
CA GLY A 27 -8.63 41.17 -17.92
C GLY A 27 -8.86 41.99 -16.65
N CYS A 28 -8.30 43.22 -16.60
CA CYS A 28 -8.46 44.12 -15.45
C CYS A 28 -9.93 44.50 -15.22
N GLN A 29 -10.29 44.85 -13.98
CA GLN A 29 -11.68 45.12 -13.62
C GLN A 29 -12.33 46.22 -14.49
N ARG A 30 -11.57 47.28 -14.84
CA ARG A 30 -12.13 48.40 -15.60
C ARG A 30 -12.42 48.01 -17.06
N CYS A 31 -11.56 47.23 -17.71
CA CYS A 31 -11.81 46.71 -19.05
C CYS A 31 -12.99 45.72 -19.04
N LYS A 32 -13.10 44.88 -18.00
CA LYS A 32 -14.23 43.96 -17.79
C LYS A 32 -15.55 44.71 -17.63
N GLN A 33 -15.62 45.71 -16.75
CA GLN A 33 -16.81 46.55 -16.54
C GLN A 33 -17.25 47.26 -17.83
N ARG A 34 -16.29 47.77 -18.61
CA ARG A 34 -16.58 48.45 -19.88
C ARG A 34 -16.83 47.48 -21.04
N ARG A 35 -16.78 46.16 -20.79
CA ARG A 35 -16.92 45.07 -21.78
C ARG A 35 -15.96 45.21 -22.97
N ARG A 36 -14.75 45.71 -22.72
CA ARG A 36 -13.68 45.90 -23.72
C ARG A 36 -12.56 44.89 -23.49
N ARG A 37 -11.78 44.62 -24.54
CA ARG A 37 -10.65 43.69 -24.47
C ARG A 37 -9.52 44.32 -23.66
N CYS A 38 -8.97 43.57 -22.71
CA CYS A 38 -7.78 43.94 -21.95
C CYS A 38 -6.57 43.24 -22.58
N ASP A 39 -5.43 43.93 -22.56
CA ASP A 39 -4.13 43.45 -23.05
C ASP A 39 -3.31 42.74 -21.95
N GLU A 40 -3.78 42.71 -20.71
CA GLU A 40 -3.19 41.95 -19.58
C GLU A 40 -1.75 42.34 -19.17
N ALA A 41 -1.22 43.46 -19.68
CA ALA A 41 0.08 43.99 -19.29
C ALA A 41 0.13 44.43 -17.81
N LYS A 42 1.16 43.97 -17.06
CA LYS A 42 1.42 44.35 -15.66
C LYS A 42 2.51 45.42 -15.60
N PRO A 43 2.44 46.42 -14.70
CA PRO A 43 1.45 46.60 -13.62
C PRO A 43 0.12 47.25 -14.05
N SER A 44 0.04 47.81 -15.26
CA SER A 44 -1.17 48.49 -15.77
C SER A 44 -1.45 48.19 -17.24
N CYS A 45 -2.72 47.98 -17.58
CA CYS A 45 -3.16 47.69 -18.95
C CYS A 45 -2.92 48.87 -19.91
N GLN A 46 -2.36 48.63 -21.11
CA GLN A 46 -2.06 49.68 -22.08
C GLN A 46 -3.33 50.37 -22.60
N GLU A 47 -4.47 49.66 -22.67
CA GLU A 47 -5.75 50.27 -23.07
C GLU A 47 -6.26 51.28 -22.03
N CYS A 48 -5.91 51.08 -20.76
CA CYS A 48 -6.22 51.97 -19.64
C CYS A 48 -5.32 53.21 -19.71
N THR A 49 -4.01 52.99 -19.92
CA THR A 49 -2.99 54.04 -20.01
C THR A 49 -3.20 54.95 -21.21
N LYS A 50 -3.47 54.39 -22.40
CA LYS A 50 -3.71 55.17 -23.63
C LYS A 50 -4.93 56.11 -23.54
N ARG A 51 -5.87 55.81 -22.65
CA ARG A 51 -7.08 56.61 -22.43
C ARG A 51 -6.98 57.53 -21.21
N GLY A 52 -5.81 57.63 -20.58
CA GLY A 52 -5.58 58.48 -19.42
C GLY A 52 -6.33 58.01 -18.17
N HIS A 53 -6.58 56.70 -18.02
CA HIS A 53 -7.26 56.15 -16.85
C HIS A 53 -6.31 55.28 -16.02
N THR A 54 -6.33 55.47 -14.70
CA THR A 54 -5.60 54.63 -13.75
C THR A 54 -6.15 53.20 -13.78
N CYS A 55 -5.27 52.23 -14.07
CA CYS A 55 -5.64 50.81 -14.10
C CYS A 55 -5.76 50.28 -12.65
N PRO A 56 -6.88 49.65 -12.26
CA PRO A 56 -7.05 49.09 -10.90
C PRO A 56 -6.26 47.79 -10.67
N GLY A 57 -5.44 47.34 -11.65
CA GLY A 57 -4.72 46.08 -11.59
C GLY A 57 -5.59 44.85 -11.87
N TYR A 58 -5.02 43.67 -11.59
CA TYR A 58 -5.63 42.36 -11.84
C TYR A 58 -5.94 41.69 -10.49
N GLN A 59 -7.20 41.28 -10.28
CA GLN A 59 -7.59 40.57 -9.05
C GLN A 59 -6.83 39.24 -8.94
N LYS A 60 -6.12 39.05 -7.83
CA LYS A 60 -5.75 37.70 -7.37
C LYS A 60 -7.05 37.04 -6.90
N GLN A 61 -7.42 35.90 -7.49
CA GLN A 61 -8.60 35.16 -7.04
C GLN A 61 -8.34 34.65 -5.62
N SER A 62 -9.10 35.16 -4.64
CA SER A 62 -9.21 34.53 -3.33
C SER A 62 -10.05 33.26 -3.50
N LEU A 63 -9.45 32.09 -3.30
CA LEU A 63 -10.16 30.82 -3.30
C LEU A 63 -11.13 30.82 -2.11
N GLN A 64 -12.42 30.94 -2.39
CA GLN A 64 -13.49 30.68 -1.42
C GLN A 64 -14.24 29.42 -1.87
N TRP A 65 -14.11 28.37 -1.07
CA TRP A 65 -14.80 27.09 -1.27
C TRP A 65 -16.29 27.26 -1.02
N ARG A 66 -17.10 26.82 -1.99
CA ARG A 66 -18.56 26.79 -1.86
C ARG A 66 -19.04 25.39 -2.24
N TYR A 67 -19.49 24.62 -1.25
CA TYR A 67 -20.05 23.29 -1.43
C TYR A 67 -21.37 23.40 -2.22
N VAL A 68 -21.47 22.64 -3.32
CA VAL A 68 -22.70 22.49 -4.10
C VAL A 68 -23.15 21.05 -3.97
N PHE A 69 -24.12 20.79 -3.09
CA PHE A 69 -24.92 19.58 -3.14
C PHE A 69 -25.81 19.65 -4.39
N LYS A 70 -25.68 18.70 -5.32
CA LYS A 70 -26.69 18.43 -6.36
C LYS A 70 -27.53 17.25 -5.90
N GLY A 71 -28.58 17.55 -5.14
CA GLY A 71 -29.73 16.64 -4.99
C GLY A 71 -30.70 16.89 -6.14
N SER A 72 -31.10 15.83 -6.84
CA SER A 72 -32.18 15.83 -7.82
C SER A 72 -33.52 15.82 -7.10
N GLU A 73 -34.24 16.94 -7.11
CA GLU A 73 -35.65 17.01 -6.74
C GLU A 73 -36.45 17.49 -7.96
N GLU A 74 -37.26 16.59 -8.52
CA GLU A 74 -38.37 16.96 -9.41
C GLU A 74 -39.53 17.49 -8.57
N ALA A 75 -39.97 18.69 -8.91
CA ALA A 75 -41.04 19.40 -8.23
C ALA A 75 -42.44 18.89 -8.66
N GLN A 76 -43.31 18.60 -7.69
CA GLN A 76 -44.76 18.63 -7.87
C GLN A 76 -45.43 19.44 -6.75
N GLN A 77 -46.33 20.33 -7.16
CA GLN A 77 -47.06 21.32 -6.37
C GLN A 77 -48.26 20.72 -5.58
N PRO A 78 -48.84 21.47 -4.61
CA PRO A 78 -49.65 20.91 -3.51
C PRO A 78 -51.16 20.85 -3.80
N ALA A 79 -51.86 19.96 -3.09
CA ALA A 79 -53.32 19.89 -2.98
C ALA A 79 -53.77 19.75 -1.49
N PRO A 80 -55.00 20.15 -1.13
CA PRO A 80 -55.38 20.66 0.21
C PRO A 80 -55.89 19.59 1.20
N PRO A 81 -56.17 19.94 2.48
CA PRO A 81 -56.21 18.99 3.60
C PRO A 81 -57.58 18.34 3.80
N ILE A 82 -57.59 17.09 4.27
CA ILE A 82 -58.78 16.39 4.78
C ILE A 82 -58.47 15.81 6.16
N GLU A 83 -59.47 15.97 7.03
CA GLU A 83 -59.49 15.87 8.48
C GLU A 83 -59.33 14.45 9.05
N SER A 84 -58.76 14.38 10.26
CA SER A 84 -58.78 13.24 11.19
C SER A 84 -60.16 13.04 11.81
N PRO A 85 -60.50 11.80 12.20
CA PRO A 85 -60.68 11.48 13.63
C PRO A 85 -60.25 10.03 13.93
N ASP A 86 -60.15 9.51 15.15
CA ASP A 86 -60.07 10.02 16.50
C ASP A 86 -59.40 8.92 17.33
N THR A 87 -58.69 9.36 18.35
CA THR A 87 -58.29 8.72 19.60
C THR A 87 -59.23 7.61 20.12
N VAL A 88 -58.71 6.45 20.57
CA VAL A 88 -59.09 5.83 21.86
C VAL A 88 -57.95 4.95 22.42
N ALA A 89 -57.55 5.32 23.63
CA ALA A 89 -57.04 4.58 24.79
C ALA A 89 -56.41 3.17 24.67
N THR A 90 -55.17 3.11 25.18
CA THR A 90 -54.77 2.40 26.41
C THR A 90 -55.50 1.11 26.77
N GLU A 91 -54.77 -0.01 26.85
CA GLU A 91 -54.56 -0.73 28.12
C GLU A 91 -53.46 -1.79 28.00
N SER A 92 -52.54 -1.68 28.94
CA SER A 92 -51.55 -2.67 29.39
C SER A 92 -52.19 -3.99 29.79
N PHE A 93 -51.50 -5.13 29.61
CA PHE A 93 -51.35 -6.12 30.68
C PHE A 93 -50.14 -7.05 30.43
N GLU A 94 -49.39 -7.20 31.51
CA GLU A 94 -48.21 -8.03 31.71
C GLU A 94 -48.57 -9.53 31.88
N VAL A 95 -47.68 -10.39 31.34
CA VAL A 95 -47.03 -11.53 32.01
C VAL A 95 -47.92 -12.70 32.48
N ASN A 96 -47.74 -13.90 31.90
CA ASN A 96 -47.06 -15.01 32.59
C ASN A 96 -46.87 -16.31 31.76
N ASN A 97 -45.83 -17.01 32.23
CA ASN A 97 -45.11 -18.20 31.77
C ASN A 97 -45.85 -19.56 31.72
N SER A 98 -45.06 -20.52 31.18
CA SER A 98 -45.03 -21.99 31.35
C SER A 98 -45.83 -22.78 30.30
N THR A 99 -45.32 -23.83 29.66
CA THR A 99 -44.46 -24.97 30.09
C THR A 99 -43.66 -25.53 28.90
N GLU A 100 -42.34 -25.74 29.06
CA GLU A 100 -41.64 -27.06 29.10
C GLU A 100 -41.95 -28.05 27.96
N GLU A 101 -40.93 -28.35 27.15
CA GLU A 101 -40.53 -29.74 26.83
C GLU A 101 -39.05 -29.78 26.38
N GLU A 102 -38.30 -30.65 27.06
CA GLU A 102 -36.86 -30.93 26.92
C GLU A 102 -36.48 -31.54 25.56
N LYS A 103 -35.28 -31.21 25.07
CA LYS A 103 -34.33 -32.16 24.48
C LYS A 103 -32.91 -31.59 24.45
N ASP A 104 -32.00 -32.33 25.09
CA ASP A 104 -30.57 -32.11 25.24
C ASP A 104 -29.82 -31.92 23.91
N ASN A 105 -28.78 -31.05 23.89
CA ASN A 105 -27.38 -31.52 23.71
C ASN A 105 -26.32 -30.39 23.89
N ILE A 106 -25.48 -30.58 24.91
CA ILE A 106 -24.03 -30.32 25.02
C ILE A 106 -23.44 -29.17 24.19
N GLN A 107 -23.19 -28.03 24.84
CA GLN A 107 -22.06 -27.11 24.60
C GLN A 107 -22.05 -26.08 25.73
N ASN A 108 -21.25 -26.28 26.80
CA ASN A 108 -20.96 -25.24 27.80
C ASN A 108 -19.75 -25.64 28.67
N GLU A 109 -18.55 -25.51 28.10
CA GLU A 109 -17.31 -25.37 28.87
C GLU A 109 -16.38 -24.42 28.11
N THR A 110 -16.58 -23.10 28.24
CA THR A 110 -15.53 -22.07 28.02
C THR A 110 -15.89 -20.69 28.58
N GLN A 111 -16.92 -20.54 29.41
CA GLN A 111 -17.42 -19.22 29.82
C GLN A 111 -17.13 -18.79 31.27
N ASN A 112 -16.20 -19.44 31.99
CA ASN A 112 -15.90 -19.10 33.39
C ASN A 112 -14.40 -18.96 33.71
N ILE A 113 -13.65 -18.11 32.99
CA ILE A 113 -12.29 -17.70 33.40
C ILE A 113 -11.99 -16.21 33.06
N TRP A 114 -12.85 -15.26 33.41
CA TRP A 114 -12.49 -13.82 33.29
C TRP A 114 -12.87 -12.94 34.49
N ASP A 115 -13.38 -13.49 35.58
CA ASP A 115 -13.80 -12.69 36.75
C ASP A 115 -12.75 -12.59 37.87
N THR A 116 -11.45 -12.80 37.62
CA THR A 116 -10.46 -12.67 38.71
C THR A 116 -9.05 -12.26 38.28
N ALA A 117 -8.84 -10.96 37.98
CA ALA A 117 -7.57 -10.18 38.06
C ALA A 117 -7.76 -8.86 37.28
N CYS A 118 -7.48 -7.63 37.71
CA CYS A 118 -6.86 -7.01 38.89
C CYS A 118 -7.29 -5.51 38.89
N PRO A 119 -7.87 -4.96 39.96
CA PRO A 119 -7.84 -3.52 40.22
C PRO A 119 -6.74 -3.24 41.26
N ASN A 120 -5.75 -2.39 40.94
CA ASN A 120 -4.79 -1.71 41.84
C ASN A 120 -3.33 -1.77 41.37
N PHE A 121 -3.03 -1.32 40.14
CA PHE A 121 -1.63 -1.11 39.73
C PHE A 121 -1.29 0.33 39.31
N PHE A 122 -2.23 1.29 39.39
CA PHE A 122 -2.02 2.64 38.82
C PHE A 122 -1.85 3.78 39.83
N ASP A 123 -1.81 3.51 41.13
CA ASP A 123 -1.67 4.56 42.17
C ASP A 123 -0.22 4.97 42.49
N GLN A 124 0.79 4.59 41.67
CA GLN A 124 2.21 4.80 42.01
C GLN A 124 3.09 5.41 40.90
N LEU A 125 2.60 6.39 40.15
CA LEU A 125 3.48 7.19 39.27
C LEU A 125 3.58 8.65 39.74
N PRO A 126 4.80 9.20 39.89
CA PRO A 126 5.00 10.56 40.41
C PRO A 126 4.67 11.64 39.36
N ASN A 127 4.10 12.74 39.85
CA ASN A 127 3.80 13.95 39.07
C ASN A 127 5.07 14.53 38.45
N PHE A 128 5.09 14.67 37.13
CA PHE A 128 6.04 15.52 36.43
C PHE A 128 5.34 16.82 36.02
N ASP A 129 5.95 17.94 36.43
CA ASP A 129 5.48 19.30 36.14
C ASP A 129 5.50 19.62 34.63
N GLU A 130 4.47 20.36 34.23
CA GLU A 130 4.22 20.91 32.89
C GLU A 130 5.34 21.84 32.38
N PRO A 131 5.44 21.99 31.05
CA PRO A 131 5.46 23.34 30.51
C PRO A 131 4.44 23.56 29.38
N THR A 132 3.43 24.36 29.70
CA THR A 132 3.08 25.66 29.09
C THR A 132 2.89 25.77 27.56
N ASP A 133 1.63 26.04 27.21
CA ASP A 133 1.08 26.91 26.15
C ASP A 133 1.49 26.75 24.68
N ALA A 134 0.53 26.23 23.89
CA ALA A 134 -0.24 26.94 22.85
C ALA A 134 -1.05 25.86 22.11
N TRP A 135 -2.37 25.90 21.86
CA TRP A 135 -3.23 26.95 21.32
C TRP A 135 -4.69 26.59 21.68
N PHE A 136 -5.37 27.39 22.51
CA PHE A 136 -6.84 27.34 22.62
C PHE A 136 -7.44 28.38 21.66
N TYR A 137 -8.19 27.92 20.65
CA TYR A 137 -9.30 28.70 20.11
C TYR A 137 -10.59 28.08 20.64
N THR A 138 -11.14 28.71 21.66
CA THR A 138 -12.50 28.48 22.17
C THR A 138 -13.51 29.02 21.17
N GLU A 139 -14.33 28.15 20.56
CA GLU A 139 -15.60 28.58 20.00
C GLU A 139 -16.60 28.78 21.14
N SER A 140 -17.08 30.01 21.23
CA SER A 140 -18.08 30.51 22.17
C SER A 140 -19.40 29.75 22.06
N ALA A 141 -19.81 29.13 23.17
CA ALA A 141 -21.14 28.56 23.33
C ALA A 141 -22.20 29.68 23.30
N SER A 142 -23.08 29.64 22.30
CA SER A 142 -24.36 30.33 22.33
C SER A 142 -25.46 29.32 22.66
N ASN A 143 -26.13 29.56 23.79
CA ASN A 143 -27.30 28.80 24.22
C ASN A 143 -28.46 29.04 23.23
N GLY A 144 -28.79 28.00 22.45
CA GLY A 144 -29.99 27.94 21.64
C GLY A 144 -30.78 26.68 21.98
N THR A 145 -31.84 26.84 22.77
CA THR A 145 -32.89 25.83 23.00
C THR A 145 -33.50 25.40 21.67
N ALA A 146 -33.33 24.13 21.28
CA ALA A 146 -34.08 23.49 20.21
C ALA A 146 -34.48 22.07 20.63
N LEU A 147 -35.78 21.95 20.90
CA LEU A 147 -36.54 20.72 21.10
C LEU A 147 -36.68 20.01 19.74
N GLY A 148 -36.17 18.78 19.61
CA GLY A 148 -36.30 17.95 18.40
C GLY A 148 -36.29 16.46 18.76
N LYS A 149 -37.31 15.73 18.28
CA LYS A 149 -37.57 14.31 18.53
C LYS A 149 -36.45 13.38 18.02
N PRO A 150 -36.25 12.18 18.61
CA PRO A 150 -35.24 11.23 18.19
C PRO A 150 -35.86 10.18 17.25
N ASP A 151 -35.41 10.11 15.99
CA ASP A 151 -35.61 8.92 15.14
C ASP A 151 -34.43 8.82 14.19
N GLY A 152 -33.35 8.23 14.69
CA GLY A 152 -32.17 7.83 13.95
C GLY A 152 -31.37 6.92 14.87
N GLU A 153 -31.05 5.71 14.41
CA GLU A 153 -30.19 4.79 15.18
C GLU A 153 -28.93 5.54 15.64
N PRO A 154 -28.60 5.52 16.94
CA PRO A 154 -27.47 6.27 17.45
C PRO A 154 -26.18 5.73 16.84
N ASP A 155 -25.43 6.62 16.17
CA ASP A 155 -24.08 6.38 15.66
C ASP A 155 -23.22 5.78 16.78
N GLY A 156 -22.49 4.68 16.51
CA GLY A 156 -21.68 4.00 17.52
C GLY A 156 -20.68 4.93 18.21
N LEU A 157 -20.22 5.97 17.51
CA LEU A 157 -19.34 7.00 18.08
C LEU A 157 -20.08 7.98 19.00
N SER A 158 -21.37 8.24 18.77
CA SER A 158 -22.19 9.05 19.66
C SER A 158 -22.42 8.37 21.01
N ILE A 159 -22.61 7.05 21.00
CA ILE A 159 -22.74 6.22 22.22
C ILE A 159 -21.42 6.21 23.00
N LEU A 160 -20.29 6.04 22.31
CA LEU A 160 -18.96 6.07 22.94
C LEU A 160 -18.65 7.45 23.53
N ARG A 161 -18.92 8.54 22.79
CA ARG A 161 -18.73 9.91 23.28
C ARG A 161 -19.61 10.23 24.49
N GLN A 162 -20.86 9.79 24.48
CA GLN A 162 -21.78 9.98 25.61
C GLN A 162 -21.33 9.21 26.85
N ARG A 163 -20.75 8.01 26.69
CA ARG A 163 -20.18 7.23 27.79
C ARG A 163 -18.89 7.84 28.35
N LEU A 164 -18.01 8.34 27.48
CA LEU A 164 -16.77 9.04 27.89
C LEU A 164 -17.07 10.35 28.64
N ALA A 165 -18.07 11.12 28.20
CA ALA A 165 -18.46 12.38 28.83
C ALA A 165 -19.03 12.22 30.26
N ASN A 166 -19.56 11.04 30.59
CA ASN A 166 -20.17 10.74 31.89
C ASN A 166 -19.18 10.11 32.89
N THR A 167 -17.90 9.99 32.54
CA THR A 167 -16.88 9.39 33.41
C THR A 167 -15.88 10.43 33.89
N SER A 168 -15.46 10.37 35.16
CA SER A 168 -14.42 11.23 35.76
C SER A 168 -13.02 10.81 35.32
N VAL A 169 -12.84 10.70 34.01
CA VAL A 169 -11.63 10.18 33.39
C VAL A 169 -10.62 11.33 33.25
N PRO A 170 -9.36 11.18 33.72
CA PRO A 170 -8.30 12.14 33.54
C PRO A 170 -8.19 12.68 32.09
N SER A 171 -7.89 13.97 31.94
CA SER A 171 -7.85 14.67 30.64
C SER A 171 -6.92 14.00 29.61
N PHE A 172 -5.81 13.39 30.04
CA PHE A 172 -4.89 12.67 29.15
C PHE A 172 -5.54 11.46 28.46
N LEU A 173 -6.51 10.79 29.11
CA LEU A 173 -7.25 9.66 28.54
C LEU A 173 -8.30 10.11 27.52
N ILE A 174 -8.79 11.35 27.65
CA ILE A 174 -9.69 11.98 26.66
C ILE A 174 -8.90 12.44 25.43
N GLN A 175 -7.63 12.84 25.62
CA GLN A 175 -6.77 13.34 24.55
C GLN A 175 -6.07 12.24 23.75
N LEU A 176 -5.81 11.07 24.35
CA LEU A 176 -5.05 10.00 23.71
C LEU A 176 -5.64 9.52 22.37
N PRO A 177 -6.94 9.22 22.23
CA PRO A 177 -7.50 8.84 20.93
C PRO A 177 -7.31 9.92 19.86
N VAL A 178 -7.46 11.19 20.23
CA VAL A 178 -7.28 12.33 19.31
C VAL A 178 -5.82 12.43 18.87
N MET A 179 -4.88 12.28 19.81
CA MET A 179 -3.44 12.27 19.53
C MET A 179 -3.06 11.14 18.58
N LEU A 180 -3.59 9.93 18.79
CA LEU A 180 -3.33 8.78 17.92
C LEU A 180 -3.91 9.00 16.50
N VAL A 181 -5.13 9.53 16.38
CA VAL A 181 -5.70 9.88 15.06
C VAL A 181 -4.86 10.95 14.35
N GLN A 182 -4.40 11.97 15.07
CA GLN A 182 -3.53 12.99 14.50
C GLN A 182 -2.18 12.41 14.07
N TYR A 183 -1.59 11.53 14.89
CA TYR A 183 -0.34 10.85 14.60
C TYR A 183 -0.46 9.96 13.36
N TYR A 184 -1.60 9.30 13.15
CA TYR A 184 -1.87 8.55 11.92
C TYR A 184 -1.65 9.42 10.67
N PHE A 185 -2.31 10.58 10.63
CA PHE A 185 -2.24 11.48 9.49
C PHE A 185 -0.91 12.23 9.38
N HIS A 186 -0.13 12.37 10.44
CA HIS A 186 1.18 13.04 10.36
C HIS A 186 2.32 12.09 10.02
N THR A 187 2.25 10.84 10.48
CA THR A 187 3.40 9.93 10.47
C THR A 187 3.06 8.57 9.87
N VAL A 188 2.04 7.89 10.38
CA VAL A 188 1.74 6.50 9.96
C VAL A 188 1.36 6.41 8.49
N CYS A 189 0.56 7.36 7.98
CA CYS A 189 0.14 7.35 6.58
C CYS A 189 1.34 7.42 5.61
N ASN A 190 2.41 8.12 5.99
CA ASN A 190 3.66 8.17 5.23
C ASN A 190 4.52 6.91 5.45
N GLN A 191 4.48 6.30 6.64
CA GLN A 191 5.18 5.02 6.90
C GLN A 191 4.54 3.85 6.13
N TRP A 192 3.21 3.85 6.01
CA TRP A 192 2.43 2.78 5.41
C TRP A 192 2.23 2.96 3.90
N SER A 193 2.74 4.04 3.30
CA SER A 193 2.54 4.38 1.88
C SER A 193 3.86 4.69 1.19
N SER A 194 3.99 4.42 -0.12
CA SER A 194 5.24 4.68 -0.85
C SER A 194 5.49 6.16 -1.18
N PHE A 195 4.47 7.01 -1.05
CA PHE A 195 4.56 8.47 -1.15
C PHE A 195 3.46 9.11 -0.30
N ASP A 196 3.65 10.35 0.13
CA ASP A 196 2.61 11.08 0.87
C ASP A 196 2.39 12.47 0.31
N CYS A 197 1.18 12.69 -0.20
CA CYS A 197 0.68 13.98 -0.63
C CYS A 197 -0.76 14.15 -0.12
N PRO A 198 -1.32 15.38 -0.09
CA PRO A 198 -2.69 15.61 0.37
C PRO A 198 -3.77 14.78 -0.36
N LEU A 199 -3.46 14.28 -1.56
CA LEU A 199 -4.34 13.50 -2.40
C LEU A 199 -4.11 11.97 -2.30
N ASN A 200 -3.22 11.51 -1.42
CA ASN A 200 -3.03 10.08 -1.17
C ASN A 200 -4.39 9.43 -0.78
N PRO A 201 -4.83 8.35 -1.43
CA PRO A 201 -6.03 7.59 -1.11
C PRO A 201 -6.13 7.18 0.35
N PHE A 202 -5.04 6.68 0.94
CA PHE A 202 -5.02 6.28 2.34
C PHE A 202 -5.20 7.47 3.27
N ARG A 203 -4.87 8.69 2.84
CA ARG A 203 -5.17 9.91 3.59
C ARG A 203 -6.62 10.35 3.34
N THR A 204 -7.00 10.50 2.08
CA THR A 204 -8.28 11.10 1.68
C THR A 204 -9.46 10.21 2.03
N ILE A 205 -9.41 8.92 1.72
CA ILE A 205 -10.49 7.97 2.02
C ILE A 205 -10.65 7.84 3.54
N ILE A 206 -9.55 7.61 4.27
CA ILE A 206 -9.61 7.46 5.72
C ILE A 206 -10.08 8.75 6.39
N SER A 207 -9.65 9.93 5.93
CA SER A 207 -10.12 11.23 6.46
C SER A 207 -11.64 11.41 6.41
N ARG A 208 -12.31 10.80 5.42
CA ARG A 208 -13.77 10.83 5.26
C ARG A 208 -14.47 9.78 6.11
N LEU A 209 -13.81 8.66 6.38
CA LEU A 209 -14.41 7.48 7.02
C LEU A 209 -14.16 7.36 8.53
N TRP A 210 -13.02 7.84 9.04
CA TRP A 210 -12.63 7.58 10.44
C TRP A 210 -13.64 8.09 11.48
N SER A 211 -14.42 9.12 11.16
CA SER A 211 -15.44 9.69 12.06
C SER A 211 -16.81 9.03 11.95
N ARG A 212 -16.99 8.04 11.06
CA ARG A 212 -18.26 7.36 10.79
C ARG A 212 -18.16 5.83 10.84
N ASN A 213 -16.94 5.29 10.71
CA ASN A 213 -16.68 3.86 10.73
C ASN A 213 -15.79 3.50 11.94
N ALA A 214 -16.36 2.80 12.91
CA ALA A 214 -15.69 2.44 14.15
C ALA A 214 -14.49 1.49 13.93
N ALA A 215 -14.57 0.56 12.96
CA ALA A 215 -13.47 -0.34 12.68
C ALA A 215 -12.25 0.43 12.16
N ILE A 216 -12.45 1.37 11.22
CA ILE A 216 -11.39 2.25 10.70
C ILE A 216 -10.86 3.17 11.81
N TYR A 217 -11.74 3.72 12.64
CA TYR A 217 -11.35 4.57 13.78
C TYR A 217 -10.39 3.88 14.75
N PHE A 218 -10.68 2.63 15.11
CA PHE A 218 -9.82 1.86 16.00
C PHE A 218 -8.58 1.35 15.27
N ALA A 219 -8.67 1.02 13.97
CA ALA A 219 -7.51 0.61 13.17
C ALA A 219 -6.44 1.72 13.08
N ILE A 220 -6.80 2.98 12.77
CA ILE A 220 -5.81 4.08 12.73
C ILE A 220 -5.15 4.33 14.09
N GLN A 221 -5.88 4.14 15.19
CA GLN A 221 -5.33 4.24 16.53
C GLN A 221 -4.37 3.09 16.83
N SER A 222 -4.74 1.87 16.42
CA SER A 222 -3.91 0.66 16.53
C SER A 222 -2.56 0.83 15.85
N MET A 223 -2.59 1.25 14.58
CA MET A 223 -1.37 1.50 13.80
C MET A 223 -0.50 2.59 14.43
N SER A 224 -1.13 3.67 14.92
CA SER A 224 -0.41 4.79 15.56
C SER A 224 0.23 4.39 16.88
N ALA A 225 -0.49 3.66 17.72
CA ALA A 225 0.04 3.17 18.99
C ALA A 225 1.15 2.13 18.77
N ALA A 226 1.03 1.26 17.76
CA ALA A 226 2.09 0.32 17.40
C ALA A 226 3.36 1.02 16.91
N SER A 227 3.21 2.05 16.04
CA SER A 227 4.34 2.86 15.58
C SER A 227 5.01 3.60 16.74
N LEU A 228 4.23 4.23 17.62
CA LEU A 228 4.75 4.90 18.83
C LEU A 228 5.37 3.93 19.85
N ALA A 229 4.99 2.65 19.85
CA ALA A 229 5.57 1.64 20.74
C ALA A 229 7.06 1.39 20.48
N ASN A 230 7.59 1.85 19.33
CA ASN A 230 9.03 1.88 19.06
C ASN A 230 9.79 2.70 20.13
N ASP A 231 9.24 3.85 20.51
CA ASP A 231 9.85 4.81 21.45
C ASP A 231 9.21 4.76 22.84
N PHE A 232 7.92 4.46 22.93
CA PHE A 232 7.13 4.45 24.16
C PHE A 232 6.54 3.06 24.42
N PRO A 233 7.21 2.17 25.17
CA PRO A 233 6.80 0.78 25.34
C PRO A 233 5.37 0.59 25.88
N THR A 234 4.87 1.55 26.66
CA THR A 234 3.50 1.55 27.21
C THR A 234 2.42 1.62 26.12
N MET A 235 2.72 2.16 24.94
CA MET A 235 1.79 2.23 23.81
C MET A 235 1.45 0.86 23.23
N ARG A 236 2.26 -0.18 23.50
CA ARG A 236 1.99 -1.54 23.02
C ARG A 236 0.65 -2.08 23.49
N ALA A 237 0.32 -1.89 24.77
CA ALA A 237 -0.93 -2.36 25.35
C ALA A 237 -2.14 -1.65 24.72
N ILE A 238 -2.03 -0.33 24.52
CA ILE A 238 -3.06 0.48 23.85
C ILE A 238 -3.24 0.01 22.40
N GLY A 239 -2.15 -0.22 21.67
CA GLY A 239 -2.19 -0.72 20.30
C GLY A 239 -2.97 -2.02 20.20
N ILE A 240 -2.61 -3.03 21.00
CA ILE A 240 -3.30 -4.32 21.03
C ILE A 240 -4.78 -4.16 21.39
N GLN A 241 -5.10 -3.35 22.40
CA GLN A 241 -6.49 -3.09 22.80
C GLN A 241 -7.31 -2.48 21.65
N THR A 242 -6.78 -1.45 20.98
CA THR A 242 -7.46 -0.82 19.85
C THR A 242 -7.56 -1.75 18.65
N GLN A 243 -6.58 -2.63 18.42
CA GLN A 243 -6.66 -3.66 17.39
C GLN A 243 -7.84 -4.61 17.64
N GLN A 244 -7.96 -5.11 18.87
CA GLN A 244 -9.06 -5.98 19.27
C GLN A 244 -10.42 -5.31 19.13
N GLN A 245 -10.52 -4.02 19.46
CA GLN A 245 -11.73 -3.22 19.24
C GLN A 245 -12.05 -3.07 17.74
N ALA A 246 -11.04 -2.84 16.90
CA ALA A 246 -11.21 -2.76 15.45
C ALA A 246 -11.74 -4.08 14.87
N ILE A 247 -11.17 -5.21 15.31
CA ILE A 247 -11.59 -6.56 14.91
C ILE A 247 -13.02 -6.85 15.37
N ALA A 248 -13.38 -6.48 16.61
CA ALA A 248 -14.74 -6.65 17.12
C ALA A 248 -15.76 -5.84 16.29
N CYS A 249 -15.43 -4.59 15.95
CA CYS A 249 -16.25 -3.77 15.07
C CYS A 249 -16.39 -4.35 13.66
N LEU A 250 -15.30 -4.89 13.11
CA LEU A 250 -15.29 -5.54 11.80
C LEU A 250 -16.22 -6.75 11.79
N ASN A 251 -16.10 -7.66 12.77
CA ASN A 251 -16.92 -8.86 12.85
C ASN A 251 -18.41 -8.54 13.04
N ASN A 252 -18.73 -7.50 13.81
CA ASN A 252 -20.11 -7.04 14.00
C ASN A 252 -20.74 -6.50 12.70
N SER A 253 -19.94 -5.94 11.79
CA SER A 253 -20.42 -5.46 10.49
C SER A 253 -20.85 -6.60 9.57
N VAL A 254 -20.17 -7.75 9.65
CA VAL A 254 -20.50 -8.97 8.90
C VAL A 254 -21.84 -9.56 9.34
N GLN A 255 -22.09 -9.60 10.66
CA GLN A 255 -23.31 -10.19 11.22
C GLN A 255 -24.59 -9.41 10.90
N LYS A 256 -24.50 -8.10 10.68
CA LYS A 256 -25.66 -7.21 10.48
C LYS A 256 -26.15 -7.09 9.04
N GLY A 257 -25.54 -7.78 8.07
CA GLY A 257 -26.08 -7.95 6.71
C GLY A 257 -26.48 -6.67 5.97
N SER A 258 -25.85 -5.52 6.26
CA SER A 258 -26.29 -4.21 5.76
C SER A 258 -25.69 -3.89 4.38
N THR A 259 -26.55 -3.90 3.36
CA THR A 259 -26.56 -3.08 2.12
C THR A 259 -25.22 -2.77 1.42
N GLN A 260 -25.15 -3.10 0.13
CA GLN A 260 -24.10 -2.87 -0.90
C GLN A 260 -23.26 -1.56 -0.85
N THR A 261 -23.65 -0.55 -0.07
CA THR A 261 -22.94 0.73 0.11
C THR A 261 -21.84 0.72 1.18
N LYS A 262 -21.65 -0.38 1.94
CA LYS A 262 -20.62 -0.50 2.99
C LYS A 262 -19.48 -1.46 2.66
N ASP A 263 -19.47 -2.02 1.45
CA ASP A 263 -18.51 -3.06 1.03
C ASP A 263 -17.07 -2.51 0.96
N ASP A 264 -16.88 -1.30 0.41
CA ASP A 264 -15.56 -0.66 0.32
C ASP A 264 -14.96 -0.33 1.70
N GLU A 265 -15.80 0.08 2.65
CA GLU A 265 -15.36 0.36 4.02
C GLU A 265 -14.93 -0.92 4.75
N TYR A 266 -15.62 -2.03 4.49
CA TYR A 266 -15.28 -3.35 5.03
C TYR A 266 -13.94 -3.84 4.46
N PHE A 267 -13.73 -3.73 3.15
CA PHE A 267 -12.45 -4.07 2.52
C PHE A 267 -11.31 -3.22 3.10
N LEU A 268 -11.50 -1.91 3.22
CA LEU A 268 -10.46 -1.03 3.77
C LEU A 268 -10.14 -1.38 5.23
N ALA A 269 -11.15 -1.70 6.04
CA ALA A 269 -10.92 -2.15 7.42
C ALA A 269 -10.17 -3.50 7.47
N LEU A 270 -10.50 -4.47 6.59
CA LEU A 270 -9.74 -5.71 6.43
C LEU A 270 -8.28 -5.45 6.06
N LEU A 271 -8.05 -4.58 5.08
CA LEU A 271 -6.72 -4.21 4.62
C LEU A 271 -5.89 -3.60 5.75
N MET A 272 -6.44 -2.61 6.45
CA MET A 272 -5.74 -1.92 7.54
C MET A 272 -5.43 -2.86 8.71
N ILE A 273 -6.41 -3.64 9.17
CA ILE A 273 -6.22 -4.55 10.31
C ILE A 273 -5.26 -5.67 9.91
N GLY A 274 -5.51 -6.33 8.78
CA GLY A 274 -4.77 -7.51 8.35
C GLY A 274 -3.31 -7.22 8.02
N SER A 275 -3.04 -6.14 7.28
CA SER A 275 -1.65 -5.77 6.91
C SER A 275 -0.81 -5.24 8.07
N THR A 276 -1.42 -4.92 9.22
CA THR A 276 -0.73 -4.35 10.39
C THR A 276 -0.74 -5.27 11.61
N THR A 277 -1.23 -6.50 11.47
CA THR A 277 -1.15 -7.55 12.50
C THR A 277 0.27 -7.75 13.03
N ALA A 278 1.23 -7.88 12.10
CA ALA A 278 2.66 -8.01 12.38
C ALA A 278 3.24 -6.87 13.25
N TRP A 279 2.60 -5.70 13.27
CA TRP A 279 3.07 -4.54 14.05
C TRP A 279 2.87 -4.74 15.56
N HIS A 280 1.95 -5.63 15.96
CA HIS A 280 1.63 -5.94 17.35
C HIS A 280 2.22 -7.28 17.80
N ASP A 281 2.23 -8.26 16.90
CA ASP A 281 2.93 -9.52 17.04
C ASP A 281 3.53 -9.92 15.69
N ALA A 282 4.86 -9.99 15.59
CA ALA A 282 5.54 -10.26 14.32
C ALA A 282 5.30 -11.68 13.77
N SER A 283 4.75 -12.61 14.57
CA SER A 283 4.29 -13.92 14.07
C SER A 283 2.91 -13.90 13.44
N ASP A 284 2.11 -12.87 13.72
CA ASP A 284 0.80 -12.75 13.11
C ASP A 284 0.95 -12.19 11.69
N LEU A 285 0.79 -13.08 10.72
CA LEU A 285 0.92 -12.77 9.29
C LEU A 285 -0.37 -12.17 8.70
N GLY A 286 -1.47 -12.10 9.46
CA GLY A 286 -2.74 -11.51 9.00
C GLY A 286 -3.45 -12.29 7.89
N LEU A 287 -3.11 -13.57 7.68
CA LEU A 287 -3.62 -14.39 6.57
C LEU A 287 -5.14 -14.57 6.54
N PRO A 288 -5.85 -14.74 7.68
CA PRO A 288 -7.30 -14.82 7.67
C PRO A 288 -7.96 -13.56 7.08
N TYR A 289 -7.38 -12.39 7.35
CA TYR A 289 -7.86 -11.12 6.81
C TYR A 289 -7.54 -10.97 5.32
N LEU A 290 -6.35 -11.41 4.88
CA LEU A 290 -5.98 -11.43 3.47
C LEU A 290 -6.95 -12.30 2.67
N ARG A 291 -7.25 -13.52 3.16
CA ARG A 291 -8.22 -14.43 2.55
C ARG A 291 -9.62 -13.81 2.49
N ALA A 292 -10.09 -13.22 3.59
CA ALA A 292 -11.38 -12.54 3.62
C ALA A 292 -11.45 -11.35 2.64
N ALA A 293 -10.34 -10.62 2.44
CA ALA A 293 -10.24 -9.52 1.49
C ALA A 293 -10.25 -10.02 0.03
N GLN A 294 -9.57 -11.13 -0.26
CA GLN A 294 -9.62 -11.80 -1.56
C GLN A 294 -11.04 -12.30 -1.88
N ASP A 295 -11.69 -12.99 -0.95
CA ASP A 295 -13.06 -13.48 -1.10
C ASP A 295 -14.07 -12.34 -1.28
N HIS A 296 -13.83 -11.20 -0.63
CA HIS A 296 -14.64 -10.01 -0.80
C HIS A 296 -14.53 -9.46 -2.23
N LEU A 297 -13.31 -9.28 -2.73
CA LEU A 297 -13.08 -8.74 -4.08
C LEU A 297 -13.60 -9.69 -5.18
N LEU A 298 -13.40 -11.01 -5.02
CA LEU A 298 -13.93 -12.02 -5.93
C LEU A 298 -15.46 -11.94 -6.01
N ARG A 299 -16.15 -11.80 -4.86
CA ARG A 299 -17.61 -11.63 -4.85
C ARG A 299 -18.05 -10.34 -5.54
N GLN A 300 -17.30 -9.24 -5.35
CA GLN A 300 -17.56 -7.97 -6.04
C GLN A 300 -17.45 -8.14 -7.57
N GLU A 301 -16.39 -8.77 -8.06
CA GLU A 301 -16.16 -8.95 -9.50
C GLU A 301 -17.28 -9.74 -10.19
N HIS A 302 -17.84 -10.73 -9.51
CA HIS A 302 -19.00 -11.50 -10.01
C HIS A 302 -20.29 -10.67 -10.04
N GLN A 303 -20.47 -9.73 -9.10
CA GLN A 303 -21.64 -8.85 -9.05
C GLN A 303 -21.58 -7.74 -10.11
N TYR A 304 -20.40 -7.20 -10.43
CA TYR A 304 -20.23 -6.09 -11.37
C TYR A 304 -20.29 -6.46 -12.85
N LYS A 305 -20.13 -7.74 -13.21
CA LYS A 305 -20.37 -8.19 -14.60
C LYS A 305 -21.79 -7.87 -15.11
N ASN A 306 -22.71 -7.45 -14.23
CA ASN A 306 -24.12 -7.21 -14.52
C ASN A 306 -24.65 -5.78 -14.24
N ALA A 307 -23.85 -4.80 -13.78
CA ALA A 307 -24.38 -3.47 -13.43
C ALA A 307 -23.43 -2.28 -13.68
N ASP A 308 -23.92 -1.28 -14.44
CA ASP A 308 -23.35 0.07 -14.56
C ASP A 308 -23.55 0.84 -13.24
N SER A 309 -22.58 0.77 -12.33
CA SER A 309 -22.65 1.43 -11.02
C SER A 309 -21.38 2.22 -10.71
N VAL A 310 -21.55 3.41 -10.13
CA VAL A 310 -20.51 4.30 -9.57
C VAL A 310 -19.60 3.59 -8.55
N LEU A 311 -20.06 2.47 -7.99
CA LEU A 311 -19.31 1.59 -7.09
C LEU A 311 -18.10 0.89 -7.78
N ALA A 312 -18.04 0.90 -9.13
CA ALA A 312 -16.92 0.37 -9.91
C ALA A 312 -15.64 1.23 -9.88
N GLU A 313 -15.70 2.47 -9.36
CA GLU A 313 -14.57 3.43 -9.46
C GLU A 313 -13.39 3.09 -8.52
N GLN A 314 -13.61 2.44 -7.38
CA GLN A 314 -12.55 2.13 -6.39
C GLN A 314 -11.99 0.69 -6.48
N HIS A 315 -12.67 -0.19 -7.22
CA HIS A 315 -12.23 -1.57 -7.41
C HIS A 315 -10.78 -1.73 -7.94
N PRO A 316 -10.28 -0.87 -8.85
CA PRO A 316 -8.88 -0.92 -9.29
C PRO A 316 -7.86 -0.57 -8.19
N LEU A 317 -8.23 0.29 -7.23
CA LEU A 317 -7.39 0.63 -6.06
C LEU A 317 -7.22 -0.62 -5.18
N PHE A 318 -8.31 -1.31 -4.88
CA PHE A 318 -8.30 -2.50 -4.01
C PHE A 318 -7.59 -3.70 -4.63
N LYS A 319 -7.76 -3.92 -5.94
CA LYS A 319 -6.97 -4.92 -6.70
C LYS A 319 -5.46 -4.69 -6.54
N GLN A 320 -5.03 -3.44 -6.63
CA GLN A 320 -3.63 -3.06 -6.49
C GLN A 320 -3.13 -3.15 -5.04
N CYS A 321 -3.99 -2.86 -4.05
CA CYS A 321 -3.69 -3.12 -2.64
C CYS A 321 -3.43 -4.61 -2.37
N LEU A 322 -4.25 -5.49 -2.93
CA LEU A 322 -4.07 -6.93 -2.80
C LEU A 322 -2.83 -7.45 -3.52
N LEU A 323 -2.43 -6.87 -4.66
CA LEU A 323 -1.16 -7.24 -5.30
C LEU A 323 0.03 -7.05 -4.35
N TRP A 324 0.10 -5.88 -3.69
CA TRP A 324 1.16 -5.59 -2.72
C TRP A 324 1.11 -6.55 -1.52
N TRP A 325 -0.07 -6.74 -0.93
CA TRP A 325 -0.20 -7.62 0.23
C TRP A 325 0.10 -9.09 -0.10
N ASN A 326 -0.33 -9.57 -1.27
CA ASN A 326 -0.01 -10.91 -1.77
C ASN A 326 1.49 -11.10 -2.00
N LEU A 327 2.18 -10.09 -2.53
CA LEU A 327 3.64 -10.12 -2.65
C LEU A 327 4.32 -10.34 -1.31
N LEU A 328 3.94 -9.56 -0.29
CA LEU A 328 4.52 -9.71 1.04
C LEU A 328 4.21 -11.08 1.66
N ALA A 329 3.01 -11.61 1.42
CA ALA A 329 2.61 -12.93 1.90
C ALA A 329 3.26 -14.09 1.12
N ALA A 330 3.75 -13.87 -0.11
CA ALA A 330 4.22 -14.95 -0.98
C ALA A 330 5.44 -15.69 -0.45
N PHE A 331 6.33 -15.00 0.28
CA PHE A 331 7.51 -15.63 0.90
C PHE A 331 7.17 -16.38 2.19
N VAL A 332 6.08 -16.02 2.87
CA VAL A 332 5.73 -16.60 4.18
C VAL A 332 4.58 -17.61 4.12
N THR A 333 3.86 -17.73 3.00
CA THR A 333 2.69 -18.61 2.87
C THR A 333 2.78 -19.60 1.72
N GLU A 334 2.35 -20.84 1.99
CA GLU A 334 2.19 -21.87 0.95
C GLU A 334 0.85 -21.71 0.22
N GLU A 335 -0.23 -21.44 0.94
CA GLU A 335 -1.60 -21.32 0.42
C GLU A 335 -2.04 -19.85 0.35
N SER A 336 -1.84 -19.19 -0.78
CA SER A 336 -2.60 -17.98 -1.11
C SER A 336 -3.38 -18.26 -2.39
N PRO A 337 -4.73 -18.29 -2.34
CA PRO A 337 -5.51 -18.40 -3.55
C PRO A 337 -5.22 -17.15 -4.38
N ILE A 338 -4.58 -17.40 -5.51
CA ILE A 338 -4.31 -16.42 -6.55
C ILE A 338 -5.68 -15.87 -6.96
N LEU A 339 -5.96 -14.58 -6.70
CA LEU A 339 -6.68 -13.82 -7.71
C LEU A 339 -5.90 -14.08 -8.98
N ASP A 340 -6.51 -14.57 -10.07
CA ASP A 340 -5.94 -14.73 -11.41
C ASP A 340 -5.38 -13.37 -11.93
N VAL A 341 -4.37 -12.87 -11.24
CA VAL A 341 -3.48 -11.77 -11.57
C VAL A 341 -2.66 -12.21 -12.79
N GLU A 342 -2.50 -13.51 -12.98
CA GLU A 342 -2.02 -14.15 -14.20
C GLU A 342 -2.84 -13.74 -15.42
N ASN A 343 -4.16 -13.97 -15.41
CA ASN A 343 -5.03 -13.66 -16.55
C ASN A 343 -5.36 -12.16 -16.68
N SER A 344 -5.35 -11.39 -15.59
CA SER A 344 -5.68 -9.96 -15.63
C SER A 344 -4.50 -9.07 -16.03
N ILE A 345 -3.24 -9.50 -15.86
CA ILE A 345 -2.07 -8.74 -16.33
C ILE A 345 -1.89 -8.84 -17.84
N GLU A 346 -2.20 -10.00 -18.43
CA GLU A 346 -2.08 -10.20 -19.88
C GLU A 346 -3.27 -9.64 -20.66
N ASN A 347 -4.46 -9.54 -20.04
CA ASN A 347 -5.69 -9.10 -20.72
C ASN A 347 -6.07 -7.62 -20.56
N SER A 348 -5.30 -6.81 -19.82
CA SER A 348 -5.65 -5.40 -19.62
C SER A 348 -4.45 -4.45 -19.72
N GLU A 349 -4.08 -4.07 -20.94
CA GLU A 349 -3.25 -2.89 -21.20
C GLU A 349 -3.90 -1.57 -20.68
N THR A 350 -5.18 -1.61 -20.28
CA THR A 350 -6.02 -0.47 -19.90
C THR A 350 -6.36 -0.36 -18.42
N ASP A 351 -5.88 -1.27 -17.56
CA ASP A 351 -6.24 -1.27 -16.14
C ASP A 351 -5.32 -0.30 -15.37
N LEU A 352 -5.77 0.95 -15.38
CA LEU A 352 -5.07 2.15 -14.95
C LEU A 352 -4.29 1.95 -13.63
N SER A 353 -2.95 1.98 -13.73
CA SER A 353 -2.02 2.21 -12.63
C SER A 353 -2.20 3.59 -11.96
N VAL A 354 -3.20 4.36 -12.42
CA VAL A 354 -3.39 5.78 -12.18
C VAL A 354 -4.88 6.11 -12.02
N TYR A 355 -5.30 6.63 -10.88
CA TYR A 355 -6.69 6.99 -10.60
C TYR A 355 -6.87 8.50 -10.53
N LEU A 356 -8.12 8.96 -10.69
CA LEU A 356 -8.49 10.37 -10.61
C LEU A 356 -8.94 10.72 -9.19
N VAL A 357 -8.23 11.61 -8.51
CA VAL A 357 -8.67 12.24 -7.26
C VAL A 357 -8.85 13.72 -7.50
N ASP A 358 -10.06 14.23 -7.30
CA ASP A 358 -10.40 15.64 -7.47
C ASP A 358 -9.95 16.24 -8.82
N GLY A 359 -9.98 15.41 -9.87
CA GLY A 359 -9.57 15.78 -11.24
C GLY A 359 -8.05 15.73 -11.49
N GLN A 360 -7.25 15.27 -10.52
CA GLN A 360 -5.82 15.01 -10.67
C GLN A 360 -5.56 13.52 -10.84
N VAL A 361 -4.66 13.22 -11.76
CA VAL A 361 -4.20 11.89 -12.14
C VAL A 361 -3.11 11.48 -11.15
N LEU A 362 -3.27 10.39 -10.40
CA LEU A 362 -2.31 9.94 -9.38
C LEU A 362 -2.02 8.45 -9.46
N PRO A 363 -0.74 8.02 -9.34
CA PRO A 363 -0.39 6.61 -9.33
C PRO A 363 -0.79 5.92 -8.03
N HIS A 364 -1.02 4.59 -8.06
CA HIS A 364 -1.32 3.81 -6.85
C HIS A 364 -0.23 3.93 -5.77
N PRO A 365 -0.58 4.17 -4.48
CA PRO A 365 0.40 4.38 -3.41
C PRO A 365 1.32 3.23 -3.04
N TRP A 366 1.11 2.02 -3.56
CA TRP A 366 2.05 0.91 -3.41
C TRP A 366 2.56 0.35 -4.74
N THR A 367 1.72 0.40 -5.77
CA THR A 367 1.98 -0.31 -7.03
C THR A 367 2.27 0.63 -8.18
N GLY A 368 1.81 1.89 -8.16
CA GLY A 368 1.99 2.91 -9.20
C GLY A 368 2.60 2.45 -10.52
N SER A 369 3.83 2.90 -10.81
CA SER A 369 4.63 2.45 -11.96
C SER A 369 5.33 1.10 -11.74
N LEU A 370 5.26 0.54 -10.53
CA LEU A 370 5.88 -0.71 -10.10
C LEU A 370 5.04 -1.96 -10.39
N ARG A 371 3.76 -1.82 -10.78
CA ARG A 371 2.77 -2.91 -10.88
C ARG A 371 3.34 -4.15 -11.58
N TYR A 372 4.03 -3.93 -12.71
CA TYR A 372 4.63 -4.99 -13.48
C TYR A 372 5.79 -5.69 -12.73
N SER A 373 6.77 -4.92 -12.23
CA SER A 373 7.90 -5.46 -11.46
C SER A 373 7.45 -6.19 -10.18
N LEU A 374 6.47 -5.64 -9.46
CA LEU A 374 5.90 -6.28 -8.26
C LEU A 374 5.20 -7.59 -8.60
N SER A 375 4.48 -7.65 -9.72
CA SER A 375 3.86 -8.90 -10.15
C SER A 375 4.89 -9.94 -10.56
N LEU A 376 5.97 -9.55 -11.22
CA LEU A 376 7.04 -10.48 -11.57
C LEU A 376 7.67 -11.05 -10.30
N LEU A 377 8.05 -10.18 -9.34
CA LEU A 377 8.59 -10.65 -8.07
C LEU A 377 7.59 -11.52 -7.30
N TYR A 378 6.30 -11.21 -7.32
CA TYR A 378 5.27 -12.04 -6.68
C TYR A 378 5.26 -13.45 -7.26
N ARG A 379 5.21 -13.59 -8.59
CA ARG A 379 5.22 -14.89 -9.27
C ARG A 379 6.52 -15.64 -8.99
N THR A 380 7.66 -14.95 -9.05
CA THR A 380 8.96 -15.51 -8.67
C THR A 380 8.94 -16.02 -7.23
N ALA A 381 8.51 -15.21 -6.27
CA ALA A 381 8.44 -15.58 -4.86
C ALA A 381 7.63 -16.86 -4.64
N ARG A 382 6.51 -17.03 -5.36
CA ARG A 382 5.69 -18.25 -5.30
C ARG A 382 6.41 -19.48 -5.84
N VAL A 383 7.10 -19.37 -6.97
CA VAL A 383 7.90 -20.46 -7.55
C VAL A 383 9.06 -20.83 -6.62
N ILE A 384 9.79 -19.83 -6.12
CA ILE A 384 10.90 -20.01 -5.19
C ILE A 384 10.44 -20.68 -3.90
N ARG A 385 9.36 -20.19 -3.29
CA ARG A 385 8.80 -20.76 -2.06
C ARG A 385 8.39 -22.22 -2.27
N ALA A 386 7.70 -22.53 -3.38
CA ALA A 386 7.29 -23.88 -3.70
C ALA A 386 8.51 -24.82 -3.90
N ALA A 387 9.54 -24.37 -4.60
CA ALA A 387 10.77 -25.13 -4.81
C ALA A 387 11.50 -25.42 -3.49
N ARG A 388 11.69 -24.42 -2.63
CA ARG A 388 12.34 -24.61 -1.32
C ARG A 388 11.51 -25.50 -0.39
N THR A 389 10.19 -25.32 -0.35
CA THR A 389 9.32 -26.19 0.44
C THR A 389 9.37 -27.65 -0.05
N SER A 390 9.35 -27.88 -1.38
CA SER A 390 9.45 -29.22 -1.95
C SER A 390 10.78 -29.88 -1.59
N HIS A 391 11.89 -29.15 -1.76
CA HIS A 391 13.23 -29.62 -1.39
C HIS A 391 13.33 -30.02 0.09
N ARG A 392 12.71 -29.25 1.00
CA ARG A 392 12.69 -29.56 2.44
C ARG A 392 11.80 -30.73 2.83
N ARG A 393 10.80 -31.09 2.01
CA ARG A 393 9.94 -32.27 2.24
C ARG A 393 10.65 -33.57 1.85
N MET A 394 11.71 -33.49 1.03
CA MET A 394 12.50 -34.66 0.65
C MET A 394 13.30 -35.18 1.85
N PRO A 395 13.09 -36.44 2.28
CA PRO A 395 13.89 -37.04 3.34
C PRO A 395 15.34 -37.21 2.87
N GLU A 396 16.31 -36.83 3.69
CA GLU A 396 17.76 -37.04 3.45
C GLU A 396 18.16 -38.52 3.24
N ALA A 397 17.24 -39.47 3.53
CA ALA A 397 17.50 -40.91 3.58
C ALA A 397 16.56 -41.74 2.69
N LEU A 398 16.25 -41.29 1.47
CA LEU A 398 15.63 -42.16 0.46
C LEU A 398 16.69 -43.06 -0.20
N ASP A 399 16.37 -44.34 -0.34
CA ASP A 399 17.19 -45.29 -1.12
C ASP A 399 17.31 -44.75 -2.56
N PRO A 400 18.54 -44.58 -3.11
CA PRO A 400 18.77 -44.01 -4.45
C PRO A 400 18.17 -44.84 -5.61
N THR A 401 17.55 -45.98 -5.30
CA THR A 401 16.85 -46.85 -6.25
C THR A 401 15.35 -46.57 -6.39
N LEU A 402 14.74 -45.78 -5.49
CA LEU A 402 13.34 -45.37 -5.58
C LEU A 402 13.26 -43.97 -6.19
N ILE A 403 13.25 -43.91 -7.52
CA ILE A 403 13.00 -42.67 -8.25
C ILE A 403 11.55 -42.25 -7.99
N ASP A 404 11.34 -41.19 -7.22
CA ASP A 404 10.05 -40.56 -7.10
C ASP A 404 9.76 -39.70 -8.34
N LEU A 405 9.13 -40.31 -9.35
CA LEU A 405 8.73 -39.62 -10.57
C LEU A 405 7.83 -38.41 -10.32
N THR A 406 7.09 -38.37 -9.20
CA THR A 406 6.21 -37.24 -8.90
C THR A 406 6.99 -36.02 -8.43
N SER A 407 7.94 -36.19 -7.52
CA SER A 407 8.86 -35.12 -7.10
C SER A 407 9.67 -34.55 -8.27
N MET A 408 10.19 -35.41 -9.15
CA MET A 408 10.97 -34.95 -10.31
C MET A 408 10.10 -34.16 -11.31
N ALA A 409 8.85 -34.57 -11.52
CA ALA A 409 7.93 -33.86 -12.40
C ALA A 409 7.59 -32.47 -11.83
N GLU A 410 7.37 -32.37 -10.52
CA GLU A 410 7.12 -31.09 -9.83
C GLU A 410 8.34 -30.16 -9.91
N GLU A 411 9.55 -30.66 -9.70
CA GLU A 411 10.79 -29.88 -9.81
C GLU A 411 11.00 -29.35 -11.24
N LEU A 412 10.76 -30.19 -12.25
CA LEU A 412 10.85 -29.78 -13.65
C LEU A 412 9.80 -28.73 -14.01
N GLU A 413 8.56 -28.86 -13.51
CA GLU A 413 7.50 -27.86 -13.73
C GLU A 413 7.86 -26.51 -13.09
N LEU A 414 8.41 -26.53 -11.87
CA LEU A 414 8.85 -25.32 -11.18
C LEU A 414 10.02 -24.65 -11.90
N ARG A 415 10.97 -25.44 -12.42
CA ARG A 415 12.07 -24.95 -13.25
C ARG A 415 11.55 -24.28 -14.52
N GLN A 416 10.64 -24.93 -15.26
CA GLN A 416 10.04 -24.35 -16.48
C GLN A 416 9.34 -23.02 -16.19
N LYS A 417 8.59 -22.94 -15.08
CA LYS A 417 7.98 -21.68 -14.64
C LYS A 417 9.03 -20.61 -14.31
N ALA A 418 10.17 -21.00 -13.75
CA ALA A 418 11.27 -20.08 -13.47
C ALA A 418 11.95 -19.57 -14.76
N GLU A 419 12.15 -20.44 -15.76
CA GLU A 419 12.66 -20.06 -17.10
C GLU A 419 11.71 -19.08 -17.80
N ASP A 420 10.41 -19.37 -17.82
CA ASP A 420 9.38 -18.47 -18.37
C ASP A 420 9.38 -17.09 -17.68
N LEU A 421 9.59 -17.07 -16.36
CA LEU A 421 9.67 -15.82 -15.59
C LEU A 421 10.98 -15.08 -15.86
N GLU A 422 12.10 -15.78 -15.97
CA GLU A 422 13.39 -15.19 -16.33
C GLU A 422 13.29 -14.47 -17.68
N ASP A 423 12.73 -15.13 -18.70
CA ASP A 423 12.51 -14.53 -20.00
C ASP A 423 11.58 -13.31 -19.94
N LYS A 424 10.47 -13.40 -19.20
CA LYS A 424 9.59 -12.24 -18.98
C LYS A 424 10.35 -11.09 -18.29
N ILE A 425 11.20 -11.37 -17.30
CA ILE A 425 11.97 -10.33 -16.61
C ILE A 425 13.04 -9.73 -17.54
N LEU A 426 13.70 -10.51 -18.38
CA LEU A 426 14.81 -10.03 -19.22
C LEU A 426 14.32 -9.30 -20.48
N PHE A 427 13.31 -9.83 -21.16
CA PHE A 427 12.85 -9.32 -22.45
C PHE A 427 11.79 -8.22 -22.34
N THR A 428 11.09 -8.11 -21.22
CA THR A 428 10.08 -7.07 -21.09
C THR A 428 10.76 -5.75 -20.71
N GLY A 429 10.81 -4.79 -21.64
CA GLY A 429 11.23 -3.42 -21.34
C GLY A 429 10.18 -2.67 -20.52
N PHE A 430 10.55 -1.56 -19.88
CA PHE A 430 9.58 -0.68 -19.25
C PHE A 430 8.69 -0.03 -20.32
N SER A 431 7.45 -0.50 -20.48
CA SER A 431 6.40 0.35 -21.06
C SER A 431 5.93 1.30 -19.96
N PHE A 432 6.39 2.55 -20.01
CA PHE A 432 6.03 3.59 -19.06
C PHE A 432 4.54 3.93 -19.19
N TYR A 433 3.67 3.28 -18.40
CA TYR A 433 2.25 3.67 -18.33
C TYR A 433 1.99 4.83 -17.36
N CYS A 434 2.93 5.14 -16.48
CA CYS A 434 2.99 6.45 -15.86
C CYS A 434 4.06 7.28 -16.57
N GLY A 435 3.64 8.24 -17.40
CA GLY A 435 4.48 9.41 -17.65
C GLY A 435 4.87 10.10 -16.33
N PRO A 436 5.63 11.20 -16.36
CA PRO A 436 5.97 11.96 -15.16
C PRO A 436 4.70 12.62 -14.57
N VAL A 437 3.86 11.81 -13.94
CA VAL A 437 2.75 12.26 -13.12
C VAL A 437 3.40 12.82 -11.87
N ASP A 438 3.39 14.14 -11.74
CA ASP A 438 3.88 14.80 -10.54
C ASP A 438 2.96 14.44 -9.37
N ILE A 439 3.48 13.60 -8.47
CA ILE A 439 2.78 13.09 -7.29
C ILE A 439 2.54 14.22 -6.27
N GLY A 440 3.28 15.34 -6.39
CA GLY A 440 3.23 16.44 -5.43
C GLY A 440 3.96 16.13 -4.12
N ASP A 441 4.70 15.02 -4.05
CA ASP A 441 5.62 14.67 -2.96
C ASP A 441 7.06 14.96 -3.39
N SER A 442 7.66 15.99 -2.80
CA SER A 442 9.05 16.38 -3.09
C SER A 442 10.09 15.37 -2.58
N ASN A 443 9.73 14.52 -1.61
CA ASN A 443 10.63 13.51 -1.05
C ASN A 443 10.68 12.23 -1.89
N THR A 444 9.67 12.01 -2.73
CA THR A 444 9.52 10.79 -3.53
C THR A 444 9.29 11.12 -5.01
N PRO A 445 10.30 11.68 -5.70
CA PRO A 445 10.20 11.94 -7.13
C PRO A 445 9.99 10.63 -7.92
N PRO A 446 9.41 10.71 -9.14
CA PRO A 446 9.18 9.55 -10.00
C PRO A 446 10.44 8.70 -10.27
N SER A 447 11.63 9.30 -10.27
CA SER A 447 12.90 8.57 -10.43
C SER A 447 13.11 7.50 -9.36
N HIS A 448 12.67 7.72 -8.11
CA HIS A 448 12.80 6.73 -7.05
C HIS A 448 11.99 5.46 -7.36
N PHE A 449 10.81 5.60 -7.97
CA PHE A 449 10.01 4.46 -8.42
C PHE A 449 10.64 3.73 -9.59
N LEU A 450 11.39 4.41 -10.46
CA LEU A 450 12.11 3.74 -11.55
C LEU A 450 13.27 2.92 -11.00
N THR A 451 14.07 3.49 -10.10
CA THR A 451 15.12 2.77 -9.39
C THR A 451 14.53 1.57 -8.64
N LEU A 452 13.40 1.74 -7.96
CA LEU A 452 12.74 0.65 -7.24
C LEU A 452 12.16 -0.43 -8.18
N ALA A 453 11.64 -0.05 -9.35
CA ALA A 453 11.17 -0.99 -10.35
C ALA A 453 12.30 -1.89 -10.86
N GLU A 454 13.49 -1.32 -11.03
CA GLU A 454 14.69 -2.03 -11.43
C GLU A 454 15.21 -2.94 -10.31
N ILE A 455 15.26 -2.44 -9.08
CA ILE A 455 15.60 -3.23 -7.89
C ILE A 455 14.74 -4.50 -7.83
N TYR A 456 13.42 -4.38 -8.00
CA TYR A 456 12.53 -5.54 -7.95
C TYR A 456 12.77 -6.55 -9.07
N ARG A 457 13.11 -6.10 -10.28
CA ARG A 457 13.47 -6.99 -11.41
C ARG A 457 14.77 -7.74 -11.13
N CYS A 458 15.82 -7.01 -10.74
CA CYS A 458 17.10 -7.60 -10.39
C CYS A 458 16.96 -8.56 -9.20
N THR A 459 16.13 -8.22 -8.21
CA THR A 459 15.83 -9.11 -7.07
C THR A 459 15.15 -10.39 -7.55
N ALA A 460 14.15 -10.29 -8.43
CA ALA A 460 13.49 -11.47 -8.99
C ALA A 460 14.48 -12.39 -9.74
N LEU A 461 15.37 -11.82 -10.57
CA LEU A 461 16.44 -12.59 -11.23
C LEU A 461 17.39 -13.24 -10.23
N LEU A 462 17.82 -12.49 -9.20
CA LEU A 462 18.73 -13.00 -8.18
C LEU A 462 18.12 -14.22 -7.46
N GLN A 463 16.85 -14.14 -7.08
CA GLN A 463 16.17 -15.27 -6.43
C GLN A 463 16.03 -16.48 -7.36
N ILE A 464 15.75 -16.28 -8.66
CA ILE A 464 15.72 -17.36 -9.66
C ILE A 464 17.10 -18.02 -9.76
N TYR A 465 18.14 -17.23 -9.98
CA TYR A 465 19.51 -17.72 -10.15
C TYR A 465 20.10 -18.34 -8.90
N HIS A 466 19.61 -17.96 -7.72
CA HIS A 466 20.01 -18.61 -6.47
C HIS A 466 19.44 -20.02 -6.36
N VAL A 467 18.16 -20.21 -6.66
CA VAL A 467 17.45 -21.49 -6.47
C VAL A 467 17.58 -22.43 -7.68
N PHE A 468 17.70 -21.88 -8.88
CA PHE A 468 17.86 -22.61 -10.14
C PHE A 468 19.13 -22.12 -10.86
N PRO A 469 20.32 -22.45 -10.33
CA PRO A 469 21.60 -21.93 -10.84
C PRO A 469 21.87 -22.33 -12.28
N GLU A 470 21.32 -23.46 -12.75
CA GLU A 470 21.56 -23.94 -14.11
C GLU A 470 20.91 -23.02 -15.16
N ILE A 471 19.84 -22.30 -14.82
CA ILE A 471 19.22 -21.31 -15.71
C ILE A 471 20.24 -20.20 -16.04
N LEU A 472 20.96 -19.72 -15.03
CA LEU A 472 22.02 -18.71 -15.23
C LEU A 472 23.19 -19.29 -16.02
N GLU A 473 23.59 -20.52 -15.70
CA GLU A 473 24.68 -21.21 -16.39
C GLU A 473 24.38 -21.35 -17.90
N GLU A 474 23.20 -21.85 -18.25
CA GLU A 474 22.75 -22.00 -19.64
C GLU A 474 22.71 -20.65 -20.37
N ARG A 475 22.28 -19.58 -19.70
CA ARG A 475 22.24 -18.25 -20.31
C ARG A 475 23.64 -17.64 -20.50
N LEU A 476 24.54 -17.82 -19.54
CA LEU A 476 25.94 -17.39 -19.66
C LEU A 476 26.64 -18.14 -20.81
N GLN A 477 26.43 -19.45 -20.92
CA GLN A 477 26.96 -20.26 -22.03
C GLN A 477 26.39 -19.82 -23.38
N SER A 478 25.07 -19.58 -23.45
CA SER A 478 24.41 -19.09 -24.67
C SER A 478 24.96 -17.72 -25.09
N ASN A 479 25.27 -16.85 -24.14
CA ASN A 479 25.85 -15.54 -24.40
C ASN A 479 27.30 -15.61 -24.93
N GLN A 480 28.06 -16.64 -24.53
CA GLN A 480 29.42 -16.89 -25.03
C GLN A 480 29.42 -17.54 -26.43
N ALA A 481 28.40 -18.35 -26.73
CA ALA A 481 28.25 -19.07 -27.99
C ALA A 481 27.45 -18.31 -29.06
N ALA A 482 26.93 -17.12 -28.74
CA ALA A 482 26.08 -16.36 -29.63
C ALA A 482 26.83 -15.91 -30.90
N ASP A 483 26.49 -16.54 -32.03
CA ASP A 483 26.59 -15.91 -33.35
C ASP A 483 25.52 -14.80 -33.46
N ASP A 484 25.72 -13.82 -34.37
CA ASP A 484 24.91 -12.59 -34.59
C ASP A 484 23.36 -12.76 -34.72
N GLU A 485 22.82 -13.98 -34.65
CA GLU A 485 21.42 -14.30 -34.93
C GLU A 485 20.49 -14.37 -33.70
N SER A 486 21.00 -14.52 -32.46
CA SER A 486 20.15 -14.56 -31.25
C SER A 486 20.21 -13.25 -30.45
N PRO A 487 19.07 -12.52 -30.25
CA PRO A 487 19.09 -11.25 -29.54
C PRO A 487 19.27 -11.46 -28.03
N ILE A 488 20.45 -11.13 -27.51
CA ILE A 488 20.71 -11.12 -26.07
C ILE A 488 19.91 -9.94 -25.45
N PRO A 489 19.14 -10.16 -24.36
CA PRO A 489 18.41 -9.10 -23.71
C PRO A 489 19.30 -7.93 -23.27
N ALA A 490 18.87 -6.70 -23.54
CA ALA A 490 19.64 -5.50 -23.19
C ALA A 490 19.94 -5.41 -21.68
N LEU A 491 18.98 -5.81 -20.83
CA LEU A 491 19.18 -5.85 -19.38
C LEU A 491 20.28 -6.87 -18.99
N PHE A 492 20.29 -8.03 -19.62
CA PHE A 492 21.31 -9.06 -19.38
C PHE A 492 22.71 -8.54 -19.76
N LEU A 493 22.84 -7.84 -20.89
CA LEU A 493 24.10 -7.23 -21.31
C LEU A 493 24.58 -6.10 -20.37
N VAL A 494 23.65 -5.34 -19.78
CA VAL A 494 23.97 -4.28 -18.82
C VAL A 494 24.49 -4.89 -17.52
N LEU A 495 23.86 -5.98 -17.06
CA LEU A 495 24.26 -6.68 -15.83
C LEU A 495 25.57 -7.46 -16.04
N PHE A 496 25.71 -8.09 -17.20
CA PHE A 496 26.75 -9.07 -17.52
C PHE A 496 27.38 -8.76 -18.89
N PRO A 497 28.24 -7.73 -18.99
CA PRO A 497 28.82 -7.28 -20.26
C PRO A 497 29.78 -8.33 -20.85
N MET A 498 29.84 -8.40 -22.18
CA MET A 498 30.78 -9.25 -22.93
C MET A 498 32.22 -8.69 -22.86
N ALA A 499 32.82 -8.66 -21.67
CA ALA A 499 34.23 -8.35 -21.47
C ALA A 499 35.05 -9.64 -21.33
N ALA A 500 36.34 -9.59 -21.66
CA ALA A 500 37.25 -10.75 -21.51
C ALA A 500 37.28 -11.31 -20.08
N GLU A 501 36.94 -10.47 -19.09
CA GLU A 501 36.84 -10.80 -17.66
C GLU A 501 35.66 -11.73 -17.31
N TRP A 502 34.61 -11.77 -18.15
CA TRP A 502 33.39 -12.53 -17.90
C TRP A 502 33.41 -13.94 -18.51
N SER A 503 34.41 -14.24 -19.33
CA SER A 503 34.57 -15.57 -19.94
C SER A 503 34.95 -16.67 -18.94
N SER A 504 35.41 -16.29 -17.74
CA SER A 504 35.77 -17.19 -16.63
C SER A 504 34.93 -16.98 -15.36
N CYS A 505 33.83 -16.22 -15.44
CA CYS A 505 33.00 -15.87 -14.29
C CYS A 505 32.19 -17.09 -13.82
N SER A 506 32.28 -17.45 -12.54
CA SER A 506 31.44 -18.50 -11.96
C SER A 506 29.99 -18.03 -11.80
N VAL A 507 29.05 -18.98 -11.70
CA VAL A 507 27.64 -18.67 -11.38
C VAL A 507 27.55 -17.88 -10.07
N GLU A 508 28.39 -18.23 -9.09
CA GLU A 508 28.49 -17.51 -7.82
C GLU A 508 28.94 -16.07 -8.03
N ASP A 509 30.01 -15.81 -8.76
CA ASP A 509 30.51 -14.44 -9.03
C ASP A 509 29.46 -13.57 -9.75
N ALA A 510 28.70 -14.17 -10.67
CA ALA A 510 27.59 -13.49 -11.34
C ALA A 510 26.46 -13.12 -10.38
N ARG A 511 26.09 -14.01 -9.45
CA ARG A 511 25.12 -13.70 -8.37
C ARG A 511 25.63 -12.59 -7.44
N HIS A 512 26.89 -12.64 -7.02
CA HIS A 512 27.50 -11.58 -6.20
C HIS A 512 27.44 -10.23 -6.93
N THR A 513 27.76 -10.21 -8.23
CA THR A 513 27.72 -8.98 -9.04
C THR A 513 26.29 -8.42 -9.11
N LEU A 514 25.29 -9.28 -9.30
CA LEU A 514 23.88 -8.87 -9.31
C LEU A 514 23.43 -8.35 -7.93
N ALA A 515 23.83 -8.99 -6.83
CA ALA A 515 23.53 -8.54 -5.48
C ALA A 515 24.17 -7.17 -5.19
N LEU A 516 25.44 -6.97 -5.56
CA LEU A 516 26.14 -5.69 -5.45
C LEU A 516 25.48 -4.59 -6.29
N HIS A 517 24.97 -4.93 -7.48
CA HIS A 517 24.20 -4.00 -8.30
C HIS A 517 22.90 -3.56 -7.61
N ILE A 518 22.16 -4.50 -7.00
CA ILE A 518 20.94 -4.17 -6.24
C ILE A 518 21.26 -3.24 -5.06
N VAL A 519 22.35 -3.50 -4.33
CA VAL A 519 22.81 -2.61 -3.23
C VAL A 519 23.14 -1.21 -3.76
N SER A 520 23.82 -1.10 -4.89
CA SER A 520 24.12 0.18 -5.55
C SER A 520 22.85 0.95 -5.95
N LEU A 521 21.81 0.26 -6.44
CA LEU A 521 20.52 0.88 -6.73
C LEU A 521 19.81 1.34 -5.45
N LEU A 522 19.84 0.55 -4.37
CA LEU A 522 19.26 0.92 -3.07
C LEU A 522 19.91 2.18 -2.48
N GLU A 523 21.20 2.40 -2.70
CA GLU A 523 21.91 3.61 -2.26
C GLU A 523 21.44 4.89 -2.96
N GLN A 524 20.89 4.78 -4.18
CA GLN A 524 20.32 5.93 -4.89
C GLN A 524 19.02 6.41 -4.22
N LEU A 525 18.40 5.60 -3.36
CA LEU A 525 17.18 5.93 -2.65
C LEU A 525 17.50 6.59 -1.29
N PRO A 526 17.22 7.89 -1.11
CA PRO A 526 17.51 8.57 0.14
C PRO A 526 16.67 8.01 1.30
N SER A 527 17.17 8.12 2.52
CA SER A 527 16.43 7.74 3.74
C SER A 527 15.20 8.59 4.00
N THR A 528 15.02 9.70 3.28
CA THR A 528 13.80 10.54 3.32
C THR A 528 12.72 10.08 2.36
N SER A 529 13.01 9.23 1.36
CA SER A 529 12.03 8.80 0.36
C SER A 529 10.89 8.00 0.97
N GLY A 530 9.65 8.21 0.50
CA GLY A 530 8.48 7.40 0.91
C GLY A 530 8.58 5.91 0.52
N THR A 531 9.49 5.54 -0.39
CA THR A 531 9.68 4.13 -0.82
C THR A 531 10.18 3.19 0.28
N LYS A 532 10.42 3.68 1.50
CA LYS A 532 10.94 2.92 2.65
C LYS A 532 10.18 1.64 2.95
N VAL A 533 8.85 1.68 2.91
CA VAL A 533 7.98 0.52 3.18
C VAL A 533 8.19 -0.64 2.19
N MET A 534 8.74 -0.32 1.02
CA MET A 534 8.95 -1.27 -0.08
C MET A 534 10.31 -1.99 -0.01
N GLN A 535 11.24 -1.51 0.82
CA GLN A 535 12.63 -1.96 0.85
C GLN A 535 12.93 -3.20 1.71
N PRO A 536 12.22 -3.48 2.83
CA PRO A 536 12.60 -4.58 3.73
C PRO A 536 12.65 -5.96 3.06
N VAL A 537 11.66 -6.29 2.22
CA VAL A 537 11.62 -7.56 1.47
C VAL A 537 12.85 -7.72 0.57
N VAL A 538 13.30 -6.66 -0.10
CA VAL A 538 14.48 -6.69 -0.97
C VAL A 538 15.75 -6.93 -0.15
N LEU A 539 15.88 -6.25 0.99
CA LEU A 539 17.05 -6.39 1.87
C LEU A 539 17.18 -7.81 2.43
N ALA A 540 16.07 -8.49 2.69
CA ALA A 540 16.07 -9.91 3.04
C ALA A 540 16.52 -10.77 1.85
N CYS A 541 15.90 -10.58 0.67
CA CYS A 541 16.18 -11.37 -0.53
C CYS A 541 17.65 -11.38 -0.95
N ILE A 542 18.35 -10.24 -0.88
CA ILE A 542 19.75 -10.14 -1.33
C ILE A 542 20.76 -10.68 -0.32
N SER A 543 20.34 -11.05 0.90
CA SER A 543 21.27 -11.39 1.98
C SER A 543 22.09 -12.67 1.70
N SER A 544 21.49 -13.66 1.03
CA SER A 544 22.13 -14.93 0.68
C SER A 544 23.24 -14.84 -0.35
N ASP A 545 23.24 -13.80 -1.18
CA ASP A 545 24.23 -13.61 -2.25
C ASP A 545 25.27 -12.54 -1.89
N LEU A 546 25.24 -12.06 -0.64
CA LEU A 546 26.27 -11.21 -0.04
C LEU A 546 27.11 -12.06 0.92
N VAL A 547 27.77 -13.10 0.41
CA VAL A 547 28.59 -14.06 1.17
C VAL A 547 30.03 -14.00 0.69
N PHE A 548 31.01 -14.19 1.58
CA PHE A 548 32.42 -14.19 1.18
C PHE A 548 32.75 -15.44 0.37
N SER A 549 33.65 -15.32 -0.62
CA SER A 549 34.05 -16.48 -1.41
C SER A 549 34.67 -17.57 -0.50
N SER A 550 34.26 -18.82 -0.70
CA SER A 550 34.51 -19.99 0.19
C SER A 550 35.99 -20.37 0.39
N GLY A 551 36.94 -19.59 -0.15
CA GLY A 551 38.38 -19.72 0.05
C GLY A 551 39.05 -18.64 0.92
N SER A 552 38.29 -17.64 1.40
CA SER A 552 38.84 -16.43 2.06
C SER A 552 38.81 -16.49 3.61
N VAL A 553 37.94 -17.32 4.18
CA VAL A 553 37.74 -17.40 5.64
C VAL A 553 38.79 -18.31 6.25
N LEU A 554 39.97 -17.77 6.56
CA LEU A 554 40.89 -18.16 7.64
C LEU A 554 40.91 -19.66 8.04
N GLY A 555 40.90 -20.56 7.05
CA GLY A 555 41.25 -21.96 7.24
C GLY A 555 42.73 -21.98 7.60
N ALA A 556 43.06 -22.52 8.77
CA ALA A 556 44.40 -22.60 9.31
C ALA A 556 45.42 -22.96 8.22
N ILE A 557 46.21 -21.96 7.85
CA ILE A 557 47.21 -22.00 6.80
C ILE A 557 48.31 -23.03 7.16
N GLU A 558 48.77 -23.80 6.18
CA GLU A 558 50.22 -23.94 5.98
C GLU A 558 50.65 -23.19 4.69
N ASN A 559 51.14 -21.98 4.94
CA ASN A 559 51.86 -20.99 4.14
C ASN A 559 51.27 -20.26 2.91
N ALA A 560 50.03 -19.73 2.93
CA ALA A 560 49.64 -18.66 2.00
C ALA A 560 48.89 -17.53 2.73
N ILE A 561 49.45 -16.31 2.72
CA ILE A 561 48.69 -15.10 3.07
C ILE A 561 47.51 -15.05 2.08
N PRO A 562 46.24 -15.12 2.51
CA PRO A 562 45.11 -15.02 1.59
C PRO A 562 45.20 -13.64 0.95
N SER A 563 45.39 -13.59 -0.37
CA SER A 563 45.23 -12.34 -1.09
C SER A 563 43.78 -11.92 -0.91
N LEU A 564 43.53 -10.82 -0.19
CA LEU A 564 42.17 -10.25 -0.09
C LEU A 564 41.62 -10.09 -1.51
N ASN A 565 40.57 -10.82 -1.83
CA ASN A 565 39.85 -10.67 -3.08
C ASN A 565 39.17 -9.29 -3.09
N THR A 566 39.25 -8.55 -4.20
CA THR A 566 38.54 -7.27 -4.34
C THR A 566 37.03 -7.45 -4.17
N LEU A 567 36.49 -8.58 -4.64
CA LEU A 567 35.08 -8.93 -4.47
C LEU A 567 34.67 -9.04 -3.01
N ASP A 568 35.48 -9.68 -2.16
CA ASP A 568 35.21 -9.81 -0.72
C ASP A 568 35.19 -8.44 -0.03
N VAL A 569 36.03 -7.49 -0.47
CA VAL A 569 36.02 -6.12 0.04
C VAL A 569 34.70 -5.42 -0.34
N ASP A 570 34.24 -5.60 -1.57
CA ASP A 570 32.98 -5.03 -2.04
C ASP A 570 31.78 -5.65 -1.32
N ILE A 571 31.78 -6.97 -1.08
CA ILE A 571 30.78 -7.67 -0.27
C ILE A 571 30.75 -7.14 1.16
N ALA A 572 31.91 -6.96 1.81
CA ALA A 572 31.98 -6.40 3.15
C ALA A 572 31.39 -4.98 3.21
N GLN A 573 31.67 -4.15 2.20
CA GLN A 573 31.08 -2.82 2.07
C GLN A 573 29.57 -2.90 1.85
N ALA A 574 29.09 -3.80 0.99
CA ALA A 574 27.68 -4.00 0.72
C ALA A 574 26.91 -4.48 1.97
N ARG A 575 27.43 -5.47 2.71
CA ARG A 575 26.87 -5.89 4.01
C ARG A 575 26.75 -4.72 4.98
N ARG A 576 27.78 -3.87 5.07
CA ARG A 576 27.74 -2.66 5.92
C ARG A 576 26.61 -1.72 5.50
N LYS A 577 26.42 -1.50 4.21
CA LYS A 577 25.35 -0.64 3.68
C LYS A 577 23.96 -1.22 3.97
N VAL A 578 23.76 -2.52 3.79
CA VAL A 578 22.52 -3.23 4.16
C VAL A 578 22.25 -3.11 5.66
N LYS A 579 23.25 -3.33 6.53
CA LYS A 579 23.11 -3.14 7.99
C LYS A 579 22.70 -1.73 8.37
N MET A 580 23.34 -0.72 7.78
CA MET A 580 23.00 0.69 7.99
C MET A 580 21.56 0.97 7.55
N ARG A 581 21.15 0.47 6.38
CA ARG A 581 19.81 0.69 5.85
C ARG A 581 18.73 0.03 6.70
N LEU A 582 18.93 -1.22 7.12
CA LEU A 582 18.01 -1.90 8.04
C LEU A 582 17.88 -1.15 9.38
N SER A 583 18.98 -0.60 9.89
CA SER A 583 18.97 0.19 11.12
C SER A 583 18.15 1.49 10.96
N GLU A 584 18.30 2.20 9.84
CA GLU A 584 17.48 3.36 9.51
C GLU A 584 15.99 3.01 9.41
N LEU A 585 15.67 1.91 8.72
CA LEU A 585 14.29 1.45 8.56
C LEU A 585 13.67 1.02 9.89
N THR A 586 14.43 0.43 10.81
CA THR A 586 13.94 0.02 12.13
C THR A 586 13.50 1.19 13.00
N ILE A 587 14.07 2.38 12.79
CA ILE A 587 13.65 3.60 13.48
C ILE A 587 12.31 4.12 12.92
N ILE A 588 12.08 3.90 11.62
CA ILE A 588 10.96 4.51 10.88
C ILE A 588 9.76 3.57 10.78
N LEU A 589 9.97 2.28 10.62
CA LEU A 589 8.94 1.24 10.46
C LEU A 589 8.68 0.55 11.81
N PRO A 590 7.56 -0.17 11.96
CA PRO A 590 7.24 -0.89 13.20
C PRO A 590 8.36 -1.85 13.60
N LYS A 591 8.77 -1.77 14.86
CA LYS A 591 9.97 -2.44 15.35
C LYS A 591 9.91 -3.97 15.28
N LEU A 592 8.79 -4.58 15.61
CA LEU A 592 8.67 -6.04 15.72
C LEU A 592 8.95 -6.78 14.39
N PRO A 593 8.31 -6.45 13.26
CA PRO A 593 8.61 -7.11 11.98
C PRO A 593 10.04 -6.79 11.53
N MET A 594 10.50 -5.55 11.69
CA MET A 594 11.86 -5.16 11.34
C MET A 594 12.94 -5.94 12.12
N GLN A 595 12.68 -6.25 13.39
CA GLN A 595 13.58 -7.09 14.20
C GLN A 595 13.71 -8.51 13.64
N ARG A 596 12.60 -9.12 13.19
CA ARG A 596 12.66 -10.45 12.56
C ARG A 596 13.43 -10.40 11.24
N ILE A 597 13.19 -9.39 10.40
CA ILE A 597 13.93 -9.20 9.13
C ILE A 597 15.42 -9.00 9.40
N TYR A 598 15.77 -8.17 10.40
CA TYR A 598 17.15 -7.97 10.80
C TYR A 598 17.81 -9.29 11.24
N ASN A 599 17.11 -10.10 12.04
CA ASN A 599 17.62 -11.38 12.50
C ASN A 599 17.81 -12.37 11.35
N VAL A 600 16.89 -12.44 10.39
CA VAL A 600 17.03 -13.30 9.20
C VAL A 600 18.28 -12.92 8.41
N VAL A 601 18.49 -11.62 8.14
CA VAL A 601 19.65 -11.15 7.39
C VAL A 601 20.95 -11.40 8.15
N HIS A 602 20.97 -11.15 9.46
CA HIS A 602 22.16 -11.36 10.29
C HIS A 602 22.53 -12.83 10.40
N GLU A 603 21.55 -13.69 10.66
CA GLU A 603 21.74 -15.13 10.78
C GLU A 603 22.20 -15.74 9.45
N THR A 604 21.63 -15.30 8.32
CA THR A 604 22.07 -15.74 6.99
C THR A 604 23.57 -15.52 6.81
N TRP A 605 24.09 -14.37 7.27
CA TRP A 605 25.52 -14.09 7.21
C TRP A 605 26.33 -14.87 8.24
N ASP A 606 25.83 -15.04 9.47
CA ASP A 606 26.54 -15.79 10.51
C ASP A 606 26.70 -17.28 10.14
N ARG A 607 25.66 -17.89 9.55
CA ARG A 607 25.70 -19.27 9.04
C ARG A 607 26.67 -19.38 7.87
N ALA A 608 26.59 -18.46 6.90
CA ALA A 608 27.49 -18.43 5.76
C ALA A 608 28.96 -18.25 6.16
N ASP A 609 29.25 -17.34 7.10
CA ASP A 609 30.60 -17.10 7.62
C ASP A 609 31.13 -18.30 8.44
N SER A 610 30.23 -19.17 8.93
CA SER A 610 30.56 -20.44 9.58
C SER A 610 30.74 -21.61 8.61
N GLY A 611 30.58 -21.37 7.30
CA GLY A 611 30.69 -22.39 6.25
C GLY A 611 29.39 -23.16 5.97
N LEU A 612 28.25 -22.70 6.50
CA LEU A 612 26.92 -23.22 6.18
C LEU A 612 26.27 -22.27 5.14
N GLU A 613 26.32 -22.65 3.87
CA GLU A 613 25.64 -21.89 2.82
C GLU A 613 24.15 -22.21 2.82
N GLU A 614 23.37 -21.31 3.39
CA GLU A 614 21.92 -21.44 3.46
C GLU A 614 21.22 -20.23 2.85
N PHE A 615 20.14 -20.52 2.13
CA PHE A 615 19.29 -19.50 1.56
C PHE A 615 18.46 -18.83 2.66
N TRP A 616 18.26 -17.51 2.58
CA TRP A 616 17.68 -16.69 3.64
C TRP A 616 16.27 -17.15 4.02
N LEU A 617 15.54 -17.69 3.03
CA LEU A 617 14.21 -18.23 3.24
C LEU A 617 14.27 -19.47 4.13
N ASP A 618 15.30 -20.29 4.00
CA ASP A 618 15.48 -21.47 4.84
C ASP A 618 15.85 -21.11 6.26
N VAL A 619 16.75 -20.14 6.41
CA VAL A 619 17.11 -19.55 7.71
C VAL A 619 15.87 -18.99 8.42
N MET A 620 15.00 -18.28 7.68
CA MET A 620 13.76 -17.74 8.23
C MET A 620 12.83 -18.85 8.75
N LEU A 621 12.70 -19.95 8.02
CA LEU A 621 11.83 -21.07 8.40
C LEU A 621 12.41 -21.87 9.57
N ASP A 622 13.72 -22.13 9.57
CA ASP A 622 14.40 -22.88 10.63
C ASP A 622 14.27 -22.20 11.99
N LEU A 623 14.35 -20.86 11.99
CA LEU A 623 14.28 -20.06 13.20
C LEU A 623 12.86 -19.59 13.55
N ASN A 624 11.84 -19.96 12.77
CA ASN A 624 10.46 -19.48 12.91
C ASN A 624 10.38 -17.94 12.97
N LEU A 625 11.12 -17.28 12.07
CA LEU A 625 11.21 -15.82 11.96
C LEU A 625 10.30 -15.24 10.88
N GLU A 626 9.30 -15.99 10.42
CA GLU A 626 8.37 -15.53 9.39
C GLU A 626 7.67 -14.24 9.85
N THR A 627 7.61 -13.25 8.97
CA THR A 627 6.92 -11.98 9.19
C THR A 627 6.55 -11.35 7.85
N ILE A 628 5.52 -10.52 7.84
CA ILE A 628 5.23 -9.63 6.71
C ILE A 628 6.36 -8.59 6.61
N MET A 629 6.95 -8.45 5.40
CA MET A 629 8.14 -7.64 5.13
C MET A 629 7.83 -6.33 4.40
N GLY A 630 6.83 -5.59 4.89
CA GLY A 630 6.43 -4.29 4.34
C GLY A 630 5.27 -3.65 5.09
#